data_AF-A0A4R0G7C9-F1
#
_entry.id   AF-A0A4R0G7C9-F1
#
_cell.length_a   1.000
_cell.length_b   1.000
_cell.length_c   1.000
_cell.angle_alpha   90.00
_cell.angle_beta   90.00
_cell.angle_gamma   90.00
#
_symmetry.space_group_name_H-M   'P 1'
#
loop_
_entity.id
_entity.type
_entity.pdbx_description
1 polymer ?
#
loop_
_entity_poly.entity_id
_entity_poly.type
_entity_poly.pdbx_seq_one_letter_code
_entity_poly.pdbx_strand_id
1 'polypeptide(L)'
;AVQQNSSRPDFTSFDNATYTNYSRTYTYDNAGNLTKIQHSAPASGNNYTTSITVSDRSNRAVLSTLTENPVDVEALFTAGGQQKQLLPGQNLLWTARQELQQVTPVTRDDSADDNESYRYDASSQRIAKITSQLTGSTTQTKRVIYLPG
;
A
#
# COMPACT_ATOMS: atom_id res chain seq x y z
N ALA A 1 -17.69 -43.27 27.53
CA ALA A 1 -17.65 -42.22 26.49
C ALA A 1 -17.52 -40.88 27.18
N VAL A 2 -16.42 -40.16 26.98
CA VAL A 2 -16.19 -38.84 27.58
C VAL A 2 -16.65 -37.80 26.57
N GLN A 3 -17.70 -37.05 26.91
CA GLN A 3 -18.25 -35.99 26.09
C GLN A 3 -17.32 -34.77 26.21
N GLN A 4 -16.56 -34.48 25.16
CA GLN A 4 -15.75 -33.27 25.09
C GLN A 4 -16.66 -32.05 24.91
N ASN A 5 -16.72 -31.20 25.93
CA ASN A 5 -17.36 -29.89 25.84
C ASN A 5 -16.60 -29.01 24.83
N SER A 6 -17.31 -28.45 23.86
CA SER A 6 -16.77 -27.54 22.83
C SER A 6 -16.71 -26.08 23.29
N SER A 7 -16.66 -25.82 24.60
CA SER A 7 -16.57 -24.46 25.14
C SER A 7 -15.18 -23.90 24.88
N ARG A 8 -15.11 -22.88 24.03
CA ARG A 8 -13.91 -22.06 23.86
C ARG A 8 -13.54 -21.41 25.20
N PRO A 9 -12.24 -21.28 25.53
CA PRO A 9 -11.83 -20.59 26.76
C PRO A 9 -12.37 -19.15 26.75
N ASP A 10 -12.74 -18.66 27.93
CA ASP A 10 -13.21 -17.28 28.10
C ASP A 10 -12.16 -16.30 27.59
N PHE A 11 -12.62 -15.35 26.79
CA PHE A 11 -11.79 -14.27 26.29
C PHE A 11 -11.47 -13.33 27.44
N THR A 12 -10.26 -13.43 28.00
CA THR A 12 -9.78 -12.46 28.99
C THR A 12 -9.59 -11.12 28.29
N SER A 13 -10.44 -10.15 28.65
CA SER A 13 -10.33 -8.76 28.22
C SER A 13 -8.92 -8.26 28.52
N PHE A 14 -8.15 -7.93 27.47
CA PHE A 14 -7.16 -6.86 27.59
C PHE A 14 -7.94 -5.62 28.06
N ASP A 15 -7.37 -4.78 28.92
CA ASP A 15 -8.05 -3.59 29.41
C ASP A 15 -8.78 -2.86 28.26
N ASN A 16 -10.12 -2.82 28.34
CA ASN A 16 -11.02 -2.22 27.35
C ASN A 16 -10.74 -0.73 27.12
N ALA A 17 -9.83 -0.11 27.89
CA ALA A 17 -9.40 1.26 27.71
C ALA A 17 -8.32 1.46 26.63
N THR A 18 -7.58 0.41 26.20
CA THR A 18 -6.43 0.59 25.28
C THR A 18 -6.64 0.02 23.87
N TYR A 19 -7.43 -1.04 23.73
CA TYR A 19 -7.69 -1.70 22.45
C TYR A 19 -9.19 -1.87 22.23
N THR A 20 -9.63 -1.79 20.98
CA THR A 20 -11.02 -2.06 20.60
C THR A 20 -11.08 -3.14 19.51
N ASN A 21 -12.06 -4.04 19.62
CA ASN A 21 -12.33 -5.01 18.58
C ASN A 21 -12.84 -4.32 17.32
N TYR A 22 -12.51 -4.89 16.16
CA TYR A 22 -13.05 -4.47 14.89
C TYR A 22 -13.43 -5.68 14.03
N SER A 23 -14.28 -5.45 13.03
CA SER A 23 -14.58 -6.40 11.96
C SER A 23 -14.29 -5.75 10.61
N ARG A 24 -13.98 -6.59 9.61
CA ARG A 24 -13.82 -6.15 8.21
C ARG A 24 -14.68 -7.00 7.29
N THR A 25 -15.43 -6.33 6.43
CA THR A 25 -16.16 -6.95 5.32
C THR A 25 -15.46 -6.61 4.02
N TYR A 26 -15.20 -7.63 3.20
CA TYR A 26 -14.50 -7.52 1.92
C TYR A 26 -15.48 -7.77 0.79
N THR A 27 -15.49 -6.90 -0.21
CA THR A 27 -16.32 -7.05 -1.43
C THR A 27 -15.42 -7.29 -2.62
N TYR A 28 -15.80 -8.25 -3.46
CA TYR A 28 -15.08 -8.60 -4.67
C TYR A 28 -16.01 -8.46 -5.89
N ASP A 29 -15.44 -8.15 -7.05
CA ASP A 29 -16.16 -8.26 -8.32
C ASP A 29 -16.17 -9.71 -8.86
N ASN A 30 -16.82 -9.93 -10.01
CA ASN A 30 -16.93 -11.25 -10.64
C ASN A 30 -15.59 -11.80 -11.17
N ALA A 31 -14.57 -10.95 -11.34
CA ALA A 31 -13.23 -11.35 -11.76
C ALA A 31 -12.30 -11.64 -10.56
N GLY A 32 -12.77 -11.42 -9.33
CA GLY A 32 -12.03 -11.65 -8.10
C GLY A 32 -11.21 -10.45 -7.62
N ASN A 33 -11.38 -9.26 -8.22
CA ASN A 33 -10.71 -8.06 -7.73
C ASN A 33 -11.38 -7.59 -6.42
N LEU A 34 -10.58 -7.25 -5.41
CA LEU A 34 -11.08 -6.60 -4.20
C LEU A 34 -11.52 -5.17 -4.54
N THR A 35 -12.80 -4.86 -4.36
CA THR A 35 -13.39 -3.54 -4.69
C THR A 35 -13.63 -2.67 -3.47
N LYS A 36 -13.77 -3.28 -2.29
CA LYS A 36 -14.10 -2.56 -1.06
C LYS A 36 -13.64 -3.29 0.19
N ILE A 37 -13.07 -2.54 1.13
CA ILE A 37 -12.83 -2.98 2.52
C ILE A 37 -13.65 -2.07 3.43
N GLN A 38 -14.66 -2.62 4.09
CA GLN A 38 -15.44 -1.90 5.11
C GLN A 38 -14.89 -2.26 6.49
N HIS A 39 -14.32 -1.31 7.20
CA HIS A 39 -13.84 -1.48 8.56
C HIS A 39 -14.86 -0.91 9.55
N SER A 40 -15.24 -1.73 10.54
CA SER A 40 -16.11 -1.29 11.62
C SER A 40 -15.50 -1.61 12.98
N ALA A 41 -15.31 -0.57 13.79
CA ALA A 41 -14.87 -0.64 15.18
C ALA A 41 -15.86 0.15 16.06
N PRO A 42 -17.03 -0.43 16.40
CA PRO A 42 -18.11 0.30 17.07
C PRO A 42 -17.71 0.93 18.40
N ALA A 43 -16.85 0.26 19.19
CA ALA A 43 -16.43 0.72 20.50
C ALA A 43 -15.56 1.99 20.46
N SER A 44 -14.76 2.20 19.40
CA SER A 44 -13.96 3.41 19.21
C SER A 44 -14.60 4.40 18.24
N GLY A 45 -15.71 4.04 17.59
CA GLY A 45 -16.31 4.82 16.51
C GLY A 45 -15.48 4.92 15.23
N ASN A 46 -14.33 4.22 15.16
CA ASN A 46 -13.42 4.24 14.02
C ASN A 46 -13.97 3.37 12.88
N ASN A 47 -14.98 3.87 12.19
CA ASN A 47 -15.59 3.21 11.03
C ASN A 47 -15.15 3.93 9.76
N TYR A 48 -14.62 3.19 8.78
CA TYR A 48 -14.22 3.75 7.48
C TYR A 48 -14.31 2.70 6.38
N THR A 49 -14.37 3.18 5.14
CA THR A 49 -14.37 2.33 3.95
C THR A 49 -13.18 2.68 3.07
N THR A 50 -12.44 1.66 2.65
CA THR A 50 -11.45 1.77 1.57
C THR A 50 -12.08 1.26 0.29
N SER A 51 -12.31 2.18 -0.66
CA SER A 51 -12.84 1.86 -1.98
C SER A 51 -11.70 1.71 -2.98
N ILE A 52 -11.83 0.72 -3.86
CA ILE A 52 -10.86 0.39 -4.90
C ILE A 52 -11.59 0.44 -6.24
N THR A 53 -11.14 1.34 -7.11
CA THR A 53 -11.69 1.52 -8.46
C THR A 53 -10.97 0.56 -9.40
N VAL A 54 -11.71 -0.42 -9.91
CA VAL A 54 -11.21 -1.39 -10.90
C VAL A 54 -11.52 -0.85 -12.30
N SER A 55 -10.60 -1.06 -13.24
CA SER A 55 -10.83 -0.74 -14.65
C SER A 55 -12.01 -1.53 -15.22
N ASP A 56 -12.72 -0.94 -16.17
CA ASP A 56 -13.79 -1.61 -16.94
C ASP A 56 -13.28 -2.60 -17.98
N ARG A 57 -11.97 -2.61 -18.25
CA ARG A 57 -11.34 -3.39 -19.33
C ARG A 57 -10.12 -4.20 -18.93
N SER A 58 -9.77 -4.24 -17.64
CA SER A 58 -8.69 -5.08 -17.11
C SER A 58 -8.83 -5.31 -15.60
N ASN A 59 -7.92 -6.08 -15.01
CA ASN A 59 -7.81 -6.24 -13.55
C ASN A 59 -6.94 -5.16 -12.87
N ARG A 60 -6.60 -4.08 -13.59
CA ARG A 60 -5.91 -2.94 -12.98
C ARG A 60 -6.87 -2.23 -12.05
N ALA A 61 -6.40 -1.93 -10.85
CA ALA A 61 -7.21 -1.31 -9.82
C ALA A 61 -6.36 -0.36 -8.98
N VAL A 62 -6.96 0.75 -8.54
CA VAL A 62 -6.32 1.76 -7.70
C VAL A 62 -7.24 2.16 -6.56
N LEU A 63 -6.69 2.78 -5.51
CA LEU A 63 -7.53 3.42 -4.49
C LEU A 63 -8.40 4.50 -5.11
N SER A 64 -9.62 4.65 -4.62
CA SER A 64 -10.56 5.67 -5.11
C SER A 64 -10.03 7.11 -4.96
N THR A 65 -9.06 7.32 -4.08
CA THR A 65 -8.35 8.60 -3.91
C THR A 65 -7.50 9.00 -5.12
N LEU A 66 -7.14 8.06 -6.00
CA LEU A 66 -6.46 8.35 -7.26
C LEU A 66 -7.47 8.63 -8.38
N THR A 67 -8.54 7.83 -8.46
CA THR A 67 -9.71 8.09 -9.33
C THR A 67 -10.89 7.24 -8.90
N GLU A 68 -12.10 7.77 -9.03
CA GLU A 68 -13.37 7.03 -8.87
C GLU A 68 -13.92 6.51 -10.20
N ASN A 69 -13.33 6.92 -11.33
CA ASN A 69 -13.78 6.56 -12.66
C ASN A 69 -12.99 5.36 -13.22
N PRO A 70 -13.65 4.21 -13.49
CA PRO A 70 -13.01 3.02 -14.06
C PRO A 70 -12.22 3.26 -15.35
N VAL A 71 -12.67 4.21 -16.20
CA VAL A 71 -12.03 4.51 -17.49
C VAL A 71 -10.64 5.13 -17.29
N ASP A 72 -10.45 5.89 -16.21
CA ASP A 72 -9.21 6.62 -15.94
C ASP A 72 -8.13 5.75 -15.29
N VAL A 73 -8.50 4.59 -14.73
CA VAL A 73 -7.60 3.68 -14.02
C VAL A 73 -6.41 3.29 -14.90
N GLU A 74 -6.65 3.06 -16.18
CA GLU A 74 -5.65 2.59 -17.12
C GLU A 74 -4.52 3.59 -17.37
N ALA A 75 -4.83 4.88 -17.31
CA ALA A 75 -3.84 5.94 -17.47
C ALA A 75 -2.82 5.95 -16.32
N LEU A 76 -3.18 5.40 -15.16
CA LEU A 76 -2.34 5.28 -13.96
C LEU A 76 -1.36 4.11 -14.02
N PHE A 77 -1.31 3.35 -15.12
CA PHE A 77 -0.37 2.26 -15.33
C PHE A 77 0.49 2.49 -16.58
N THR A 78 1.69 1.93 -16.59
CA THR A 78 2.53 1.80 -17.79
C THR A 78 1.91 0.80 -18.76
N ALA A 79 2.40 0.77 -20.00
CA ALA A 79 2.02 -0.26 -20.97
C ALA A 79 2.27 -1.68 -20.42
N GLY A 80 3.38 -1.87 -19.68
CA GLY A 80 3.73 -3.14 -19.03
C GLY A 80 2.88 -3.50 -17.79
N GLY A 81 2.00 -2.60 -17.33
CA GLY A 81 1.12 -2.85 -16.18
C GLY A 81 1.71 -2.46 -14.83
N GLN A 82 2.76 -1.64 -14.79
CA GLN A 82 3.29 -1.08 -13.56
C GLN A 82 2.53 0.19 -13.17
N GLN A 83 2.14 0.33 -11.90
CA GLN A 83 1.44 1.51 -11.41
C GLN A 83 2.37 2.74 -11.40
N LYS A 84 1.88 3.90 -11.88
CA LYS A 84 2.65 5.15 -11.99
C LYS A 84 2.59 6.03 -10.74
N GLN A 85 1.55 5.90 -9.92
CA GLN A 85 1.38 6.68 -8.71
C GLN A 85 0.93 5.79 -7.56
N LEU A 86 1.63 5.82 -6.43
CA LEU A 86 1.29 5.02 -5.24
C LEU A 86 0.07 5.60 -4.50
N LEU A 87 0.14 6.91 -4.26
CA LEU A 87 -0.87 7.76 -3.64
C LEU A 87 -0.89 9.10 -4.42
N PRO A 88 -1.91 9.95 -4.23
CA PRO A 88 -1.90 11.29 -4.83
C PRO A 88 -0.59 12.02 -4.54
N GLY A 89 0.09 12.47 -5.60
CA GLY A 89 1.38 13.16 -5.52
C GLY A 89 2.62 12.25 -5.37
N GLN A 90 2.45 10.94 -5.19
CA GLN A 90 3.58 10.01 -5.00
C GLN A 90 3.86 9.18 -6.25
N ASN A 91 4.75 9.67 -7.10
CA ASN A 91 5.11 9.03 -8.35
C ASN A 91 6.00 7.79 -8.15
N LEU A 92 5.84 6.81 -9.03
CA LEU A 92 6.61 5.57 -9.13
C LEU A 92 7.35 5.54 -10.46
N LEU A 93 8.67 5.48 -10.41
CA LEU A 93 9.52 5.31 -11.58
C LEU A 93 9.97 3.86 -11.67
N TRP A 94 10.06 3.34 -12.89
CA TRP A 94 10.36 1.94 -13.17
C TRP A 94 11.58 1.81 -14.07
N THR A 95 12.39 0.77 -13.84
CA THR A 95 13.50 0.43 -14.75
C THR A 95 12.96 -0.15 -16.05
N ALA A 96 13.80 -0.25 -17.07
CA ALA A 96 13.46 -0.98 -18.31
C ALA A 96 13.14 -2.46 -18.08
N ARG A 97 13.60 -3.04 -16.95
CA ARG A 97 13.27 -4.41 -16.51
C ARG A 97 11.99 -4.49 -15.69
N GLN A 98 11.22 -3.40 -15.60
CA GLN A 98 9.97 -3.31 -14.83
C GLN A 98 10.16 -3.46 -13.31
N GLU A 99 11.35 -3.10 -12.80
CA GLU A 99 11.65 -3.06 -11.37
C GLU A 99 11.37 -1.64 -10.84
N LEU A 100 10.89 -1.51 -9.60
CA LEU A 100 10.63 -0.20 -9.01
C LEU A 100 11.96 0.55 -8.80
N GLN A 101 12.21 1.58 -9.58
CA GLN A 101 13.47 2.34 -9.53
C GLN A 101 13.44 3.38 -8.40
N GLN A 102 12.34 4.12 -8.28
CA GLN A 102 12.22 5.24 -7.35
C GLN A 102 10.77 5.47 -6.95
N VAL A 103 10.57 5.85 -5.69
CA VAL A 103 9.36 6.48 -5.17
C VAL A 103 9.69 7.93 -4.84
N THR A 104 8.79 8.86 -5.12
CA THR A 104 8.88 10.26 -4.69
C THR A 104 7.78 10.54 -3.65
N PRO A 105 8.04 10.42 -2.34
CA PRO A 105 7.00 10.57 -1.32
C PRO A 105 6.48 12.01 -1.15
N VAL A 106 7.33 13.00 -1.39
CA VAL A 106 7.00 14.43 -1.26
C VAL A 106 7.61 15.16 -2.46
N THR A 107 6.75 15.78 -3.26
CA THR A 107 7.13 16.68 -4.35
C THR A 107 7.12 18.13 -3.86
N ARG A 108 8.11 18.93 -4.26
CA ARG A 108 8.22 20.35 -3.90
C ARG A 108 8.56 21.18 -5.15
N ASP A 109 7.99 22.37 -5.26
CA ASP A 109 8.21 23.23 -6.44
C ASP A 109 9.59 23.91 -6.40
N ASP A 110 9.98 24.45 -5.24
CA ASP A 110 11.17 25.30 -5.08
C ASP A 110 12.33 24.62 -4.35
N SER A 111 12.28 23.30 -4.16
CA SER A 111 13.34 22.56 -3.45
C SER A 111 13.39 21.10 -3.90
N ALA A 112 14.44 20.39 -3.49
CA ALA A 112 14.58 18.98 -3.82
C ALA A 112 13.43 18.14 -3.22
N ASP A 113 12.88 17.26 -4.06
CA ASP A 113 11.92 16.25 -3.65
C ASP A 113 12.54 15.24 -2.68
N ASP A 114 11.71 14.73 -1.77
CA ASP A 114 12.08 13.52 -1.04
C ASP A 114 11.96 12.32 -1.99
N ASN A 115 12.89 11.37 -1.90
CA ASN A 115 12.85 10.18 -2.73
C ASN A 115 13.41 8.95 -2.01
N GLU A 116 12.93 7.77 -2.40
CA GLU A 116 13.53 6.49 -2.09
C GLU A 116 13.81 5.73 -3.39
N SER A 117 15.08 5.46 -3.66
CA SER A 117 15.56 4.79 -4.87
C SER A 117 16.10 3.39 -4.57
N TYR A 118 15.99 2.48 -5.54
CA TYR A 118 16.39 1.09 -5.41
C TYR A 118 17.34 0.66 -6.52
N ARG A 119 18.22 -0.30 -6.20
CA ARG A 119 19.07 -0.99 -7.17
C ARG A 119 18.91 -2.49 -7.01
N TYR A 120 19.04 -3.18 -8.14
CA TYR A 120 18.82 -4.61 -8.26
C TYR A 120 20.04 -5.26 -8.89
N ASP A 121 20.29 -6.52 -8.53
CA ASP A 121 21.28 -7.35 -9.21
C ASP A 121 20.75 -7.92 -10.55
N ALA A 122 21.57 -8.75 -11.20
CA ALA A 122 21.20 -9.40 -12.45
C ALA A 122 19.94 -10.30 -12.31
N SER A 123 19.66 -10.82 -11.12
CA SER A 123 18.51 -11.68 -10.80
C SER A 123 17.28 -10.89 -10.32
N SER A 124 17.30 -9.56 -10.46
CA SER A 124 16.23 -8.66 -9.99
C SER A 124 16.01 -8.69 -8.47
N GLN A 125 17.02 -9.09 -7.69
CA GLN A 125 17.00 -8.99 -6.24
C GLN A 125 17.52 -7.62 -5.81
N ARG A 126 16.82 -6.99 -4.87
CA ARG A 126 17.20 -5.65 -4.38
C ARG A 126 18.50 -5.72 -3.60
N ILE A 127 19.52 -5.00 -4.06
CA ILE A 127 20.85 -4.92 -3.43
C ILE A 127 21.10 -3.59 -2.70
N ALA A 128 20.35 -2.54 -3.05
CA ALA A 128 20.44 -1.26 -2.35
C ALA A 128 19.09 -0.55 -2.25
N LYS A 129 18.94 0.20 -1.17
CA LYS A 129 17.84 1.15 -0.93
C LYS A 129 18.44 2.45 -0.40
N ILE A 130 18.14 3.55 -1.07
CA ILE A 130 18.69 4.87 -0.76
C ILE A 130 17.53 5.82 -0.58
N THR A 131 17.39 6.39 0.61
CA THR A 131 16.36 7.36 0.95
C THR A 131 17.00 8.73 1.11
N SER A 132 16.45 9.75 0.48
CA SER A 132 16.83 11.16 0.62
C SER A 132 15.63 11.97 1.09
N GLN A 133 15.77 12.70 2.18
CA GLN A 133 14.70 13.50 2.79
C GLN A 133 15.23 14.88 3.15
N LEU A 134 14.49 15.92 2.77
CA LEU A 134 14.74 17.29 3.22
C LEU A 134 14.18 17.47 4.64
N THR A 135 15.07 17.74 5.59
CA THR A 135 14.73 18.01 7.00
C THR A 135 15.23 19.40 7.37
N GLY A 136 14.30 20.36 7.47
CA GLY A 136 14.63 21.77 7.63
C GLY A 136 15.39 22.30 6.42
N SER A 137 16.61 22.81 6.64
CA SER A 137 17.51 23.29 5.58
C SER A 137 18.56 22.25 5.15
N THR A 138 18.48 21.01 5.63
CA THR A 138 19.48 19.96 5.36
C THR A 138 18.85 18.71 4.75
N THR A 139 19.62 17.98 3.95
CA THR A 139 19.17 16.71 3.35
C THR A 139 19.75 15.53 4.13
N GLN A 140 18.88 14.72 4.73
CA GLN A 140 19.27 13.44 5.33
C GLN A 140 19.27 12.37 4.25
N THR A 141 20.38 11.62 4.14
CA THR A 141 20.48 10.46 3.26
C THR A 141 20.71 9.19 4.07
N LYS A 142 19.84 8.18 3.88
CA LYS A 142 20.00 6.85 4.46
C LYS A 142 20.26 5.84 3.36
N ARG A 143 21.27 5.00 3.53
CA ARG A 143 21.61 3.93 2.60
C ARG A 143 21.58 2.58 3.31
N VAL A 144 20.86 1.63 2.73
CA VAL A 144 20.81 0.22 3.16
C VAL A 144 21.36 -0.63 2.01
N ILE A 145 22.34 -1.47 2.31
CA ILE A 145 22.94 -2.42 1.38
C ILE A 145 22.55 -3.83 1.83
N TYR A 146 21.99 -4.61 0.90
CA TYR A 146 21.61 -6.00 1.14
C TYR A 146 22.72 -6.90 0.62
N LEU A 147 23.28 -7.72 1.51
CA LEU A 147 24.38 -8.64 1.20
C LEU A 147 23.88 -10.09 1.28
N PRO A 148 24.57 -11.03 0.61
CA PRO A 148 24.33 -12.46 0.82
C PRO A 148 24.49 -12.81 2.31
N GLY A 149 23.54 -13.59 2.83
CA GLY A 149 23.57 -14.14 4.19
C GLY A 149 24.40 -15.41 4.29
#